data_AF-A0A0U1KRT9-F1
#
_entry.id   AF-A0A0U1KRT9-F1
#
_cell.length_a   1.000
_cell.length_b   1.000
_cell.length_c   1.000
_cell.angle_alpha   90.00
_cell.angle_beta   90.00
_cell.angle_gamma   90.00
#
_symmetry.space_group_name_H-M   'P 1'
#
loop_
_entity.id
_entity.type
_entity.pdbx_description
1 polymer ?
#
loop_
_entity_poly.entity_id
_entity_poly.type
_entity_poly.pdbx_seq_one_letter_code
_entity_poly.pdbx_strand_id
1 'polypeptide(L)'
;MTGLTLLGIALLVCAGGYFIYGRWLTKIWGIDPGAKTPAYRLEDGNDYVPSSKFTVFAHQFSSITGAGPVTGPIIAAMFGWVPVMLWLMIGGIFFGAVQDFTALYASVKNEGKSMGMLIEKYIGKTGKQMFLLFSWLFTLLVTAAFADIVAGTFNGFTPNGSLATPNAAAASISMLYIVVAIFFGLFLEKVPLSEKPKLAVGILLIIGMLAAGIAYPLYFDKTTWIYVVFAYMFMAAVMPMWLLMEPRDYLSSFLLLGMIASGVIGVVFTNPTIELPAFVGFEVNGKPLFPILFITIACGAVSGFHSLVSSGTSSKTISNEKDMLFVGYGSMMVETILAVVALIVVGAAATGGVMPKGTPFQIFSASVGNFLSMFGMSSFVATCVVTMCVSALALTTLDSVGRIGRMCFQELFTGDTTDPAKMSPMQRVLTNKYVATVITLFFGYLLCLGGYMNVWPLFGAANQLCAALVLIALAVFMKVTGRQGKMLYIPMCFMLVVTLISLGMSIYGIVRKIIYTGGFSFLTDGLQLIVAIALITLAMLIASTSFRKLVDSSSSTNASVR
;
A
#
# COMPACT_ATOMS: atom_id res chain seq x y z
N MET A 1 2.80 9.84 -28.83
CA MET A 1 2.01 8.73 -28.23
C MET A 1 0.80 9.35 -27.57
N THR A 2 -0.39 8.77 -27.68
CA THR A 2 -1.59 9.30 -26.99
C THR A 2 -1.89 8.52 -25.72
N GLY A 3 -2.56 9.16 -24.77
CA GLY A 3 -3.01 8.54 -23.52
C GLY A 3 -3.96 7.37 -23.78
N LEU A 4 -4.83 7.47 -24.79
CA LEU A 4 -5.73 6.39 -25.18
C LEU A 4 -4.96 5.13 -25.61
N THR A 5 -3.89 5.28 -26.38
CA THR A 5 -3.06 4.15 -26.80
C THR A 5 -2.36 3.48 -25.60
N LEU A 6 -1.80 4.27 -24.68
CA LEU A 6 -1.18 3.72 -23.47
C LEU A 6 -2.18 2.98 -22.59
N LEU A 7 -3.37 3.57 -22.39
CA LEU A 7 -4.44 2.96 -21.61
C LEU A 7 -4.95 1.67 -22.28
N GLY A 8 -5.15 1.68 -23.60
CA GLY A 8 -5.58 0.50 -24.36
C GLY A 8 -4.57 -0.65 -24.24
N ILE A 9 -3.27 -0.35 -24.38
CA ILE A 9 -2.20 -1.34 -24.14
C ILE A 9 -2.27 -1.88 -22.71
N ALA A 10 -2.39 -1.00 -21.72
CA ALA A 10 -2.45 -1.41 -20.32
C ALA A 10 -3.64 -2.33 -20.02
N LEU A 11 -4.83 -1.98 -20.51
CA LEU A 11 -6.05 -2.76 -20.33
C LEU A 11 -5.92 -4.15 -20.95
N LEU A 12 -5.40 -4.24 -22.19
CA LEU A 12 -5.20 -5.51 -22.88
C LEU A 12 -4.16 -6.39 -22.17
N VAL A 13 -3.03 -5.80 -21.77
CA VAL A 13 -1.94 -6.51 -21.10
C VAL A 13 -2.36 -6.98 -19.70
N CYS A 14 -3.03 -6.14 -18.90
CA CYS A 14 -3.56 -6.51 -17.60
C CYS A 14 -4.69 -7.55 -17.70
N ALA A 15 -5.58 -7.43 -18.69
CA ALA A 15 -6.60 -8.45 -18.96
C ALA A 15 -5.96 -9.79 -19.35
N GLY A 16 -4.93 -9.78 -20.20
CA GLY A 16 -4.13 -10.97 -20.52
C GLY A 16 -3.46 -11.56 -19.28
N GLY A 17 -2.85 -10.72 -18.44
CA GLY A 17 -2.28 -11.13 -17.16
C GLY A 17 -3.31 -11.83 -16.26
N TYR A 18 -4.50 -11.26 -16.10
CA TYR A 18 -5.56 -11.85 -15.28
C TYR A 18 -6.14 -13.15 -15.86
N PHE A 19 -6.60 -13.11 -17.12
CA PHE A 19 -7.35 -14.22 -17.72
C PHE A 19 -6.48 -15.38 -18.18
N ILE A 20 -5.22 -15.12 -18.56
CA ILE A 20 -4.30 -16.15 -19.04
C ILE A 20 -3.41 -16.59 -17.87
N TYR A 21 -2.59 -15.68 -17.35
CA TYR A 21 -1.57 -16.03 -16.36
C TYR A 21 -2.17 -16.29 -14.98
N GLY A 22 -3.08 -15.43 -14.50
CA GLY A 22 -3.77 -15.61 -13.22
C GLY A 22 -4.58 -16.92 -13.17
N ARG A 23 -5.37 -17.23 -14.22
CA ARG A 23 -6.09 -18.52 -14.30
C ARG A 23 -5.14 -19.71 -14.39
N TRP A 24 -4.04 -19.58 -15.11
CA TRP A 24 -3.01 -20.62 -15.15
C TRP A 24 -2.42 -20.90 -13.74
N LEU A 25 -2.16 -19.86 -12.95
CA LEU A 25 -1.72 -19.99 -11.55
C LEU A 25 -2.78 -20.71 -10.69
N THR A 26 -4.07 -20.37 -10.83
CA THR A 26 -5.14 -21.06 -10.07
C THR A 26 -5.18 -22.56 -10.34
N LYS A 27 -4.94 -22.96 -11.60
CA LYS A 27 -4.92 -24.37 -12.01
C LYS A 27 -3.69 -25.09 -11.44
N ILE A 28 -2.53 -24.45 -11.48
CA ILE A 28 -1.27 -25.03 -10.98
C ILE A 28 -1.28 -25.20 -9.46
N TRP A 29 -1.85 -24.25 -8.72
CA TRP A 29 -1.86 -24.28 -7.26
C TRP A 29 -3.05 -25.04 -6.67
N GLY A 30 -3.94 -25.59 -7.51
CA GLY A 30 -5.05 -26.44 -7.07
C GLY A 30 -6.01 -25.69 -6.14
N ILE A 31 -6.51 -24.53 -6.58
CA ILE A 31 -7.56 -23.79 -5.88
C ILE A 31 -8.81 -24.67 -5.82
N ASP A 32 -9.35 -24.89 -4.62
CA ASP A 32 -10.50 -25.78 -4.40
C ASP A 32 -11.76 -24.99 -4.03
N PRO A 33 -12.75 -24.87 -4.95
CA PRO A 33 -14.00 -24.17 -4.68
C PRO A 33 -14.86 -24.81 -3.57
N GLY A 34 -14.63 -26.09 -3.24
CA GLY A 34 -15.33 -26.81 -2.18
C GLY A 34 -14.69 -26.68 -0.80
N ALA A 35 -13.46 -26.16 -0.71
CA ALA A 35 -12.75 -26.04 0.55
C ALA A 35 -13.38 -24.98 1.47
N LYS A 36 -13.59 -25.35 2.74
CA LYS A 36 -13.99 -24.39 3.77
C LYS A 36 -12.79 -23.51 4.16
N THR A 37 -12.90 -22.22 3.88
CA THR A 37 -11.87 -21.22 4.18
C THR A 37 -11.75 -20.98 5.69
N PRO A 38 -10.65 -20.35 6.16
CA PRO A 38 -10.50 -19.95 7.56
C PRO A 38 -11.65 -19.09 8.07
N ALA A 39 -12.22 -18.24 7.21
CA ALA A 39 -13.35 -17.37 7.55
C ALA A 39 -14.56 -18.15 8.11
N TYR A 40 -14.80 -19.37 7.64
CA TYR A 40 -15.85 -20.25 8.18
C TYR A 40 -15.36 -21.17 9.29
N ARG A 41 -14.11 -21.63 9.24
CA ARG A 41 -13.59 -22.62 10.20
C ARG A 41 -13.24 -22.02 11.56
N LEU A 42 -12.85 -20.74 11.56
CA LEU A 42 -12.38 -20.00 12.74
C LEU A 42 -13.25 -18.77 13.02
N GLU A 43 -14.49 -18.77 12.55
CA GLU A 43 -15.41 -17.63 12.68
C GLU A 43 -15.53 -17.16 14.13
N ASP A 44 -15.19 -15.90 14.37
CA ASP A 44 -15.15 -15.30 15.72
C ASP A 44 -15.92 -13.97 15.80
N GLY A 45 -16.53 -13.54 14.69
CA GLY A 45 -17.28 -12.28 14.59
C GLY A 45 -16.41 -11.02 14.69
N ASN A 46 -15.09 -11.15 14.78
CA ASN A 46 -14.15 -10.05 14.93
C ASN A 46 -13.12 -10.02 13.79
N ASP A 47 -12.20 -10.98 13.78
CA ASP A 47 -11.08 -11.07 12.84
C ASP A 47 -11.41 -12.04 11.70
N TYR A 48 -12.17 -13.10 11.98
CA TYR A 48 -12.61 -14.11 11.03
C TYR A 48 -14.12 -13.99 10.81
N VAL A 49 -14.49 -13.45 9.65
CA VAL A 49 -15.88 -13.22 9.27
C VAL A 49 -16.06 -13.58 7.79
N PRO A 50 -16.93 -14.54 7.44
CA PRO A 50 -17.17 -14.89 6.05
C PRO A 50 -17.84 -13.74 5.32
N SER A 51 -17.10 -13.10 4.42
CA SER A 51 -17.53 -11.91 3.68
C SER A 51 -17.68 -12.19 2.19
N SER A 52 -18.52 -11.41 1.52
CA SER A 52 -18.75 -11.56 0.08
C SER A 52 -17.48 -11.27 -0.73
N LYS A 53 -17.37 -11.89 -1.91
CA LYS A 53 -16.28 -11.65 -2.86
C LYS A 53 -16.00 -10.16 -3.10
N PHE A 54 -17.04 -9.35 -3.25
CA PHE A 54 -16.90 -7.91 -3.52
C PHE A 54 -16.50 -7.13 -2.28
N THR A 55 -16.98 -7.50 -1.10
CA THR A 55 -16.59 -6.89 0.17
C THR A 55 -15.10 -7.09 0.42
N VAL A 56 -14.61 -8.33 0.26
CA VAL A 56 -13.18 -8.65 0.45
C VAL A 56 -12.31 -8.00 -0.63
N PHE A 57 -12.78 -7.96 -1.88
CA PHE A 57 -12.11 -7.21 -2.94
C PHE A 57 -12.02 -5.73 -2.62
N ALA A 58 -13.12 -5.11 -2.19
CA ALA A 58 -13.16 -3.69 -1.86
C ALA A 58 -12.20 -3.36 -0.72
N HIS A 59 -12.16 -4.21 0.32
CA HIS A 59 -11.23 -4.09 1.45
C HIS A 59 -9.77 -4.26 1.03
N GLN A 60 -9.45 -5.34 0.30
CA GLN A 60 -8.10 -5.57 -0.21
C GLN A 60 -7.67 -4.40 -1.08
N PHE A 61 -8.50 -4.03 -2.07
CA PHE A 61 -8.22 -3.00 -3.04
C PHE A 61 -8.03 -1.63 -2.38
N SER A 62 -8.91 -1.20 -1.48
CA SER A 62 -8.77 0.08 -0.77
C SER A 62 -7.53 0.11 0.14
N SER A 63 -7.20 -1.03 0.76
CA SER A 63 -6.03 -1.14 1.64
C SER A 63 -4.70 -1.15 0.89
N ILE A 64 -4.65 -1.71 -0.33
CA ILE A 64 -3.43 -1.75 -1.14
C ILE A 64 -3.25 -0.50 -2.01
N THR A 65 -4.37 0.09 -2.45
CA THR A 65 -4.41 1.26 -3.33
C THR A 65 -4.29 2.54 -2.50
N GLY A 66 -3.09 2.73 -1.95
CA GLY A 66 -2.73 3.95 -1.22
C GLY A 66 -2.28 5.09 -2.13
N ALA A 67 -1.40 5.94 -1.60
CA ALA A 67 -0.73 7.00 -2.35
C ALA A 67 0.30 6.47 -3.35
N GLY A 68 0.89 5.31 -3.09
CA GLY A 68 2.00 4.75 -3.87
C GLY A 68 1.73 4.60 -5.37
N PRO A 69 0.59 4.04 -5.81
CA PRO A 69 0.28 3.85 -7.23
C PRO A 69 0.14 5.14 -8.03
N VAL A 70 -0.15 6.26 -7.36
CA VAL A 70 -0.20 7.58 -8.01
C VAL A 70 1.15 8.25 -7.93
N THR A 71 1.71 8.32 -6.71
CA THR A 71 2.97 9.03 -6.43
C THR A 71 4.17 8.42 -7.13
N GLY A 72 4.30 7.09 -7.12
CA GLY A 72 5.43 6.37 -7.70
C GLY A 72 5.61 6.63 -9.20
N PRO A 73 4.59 6.36 -10.04
CA PRO A 73 4.67 6.61 -11.48
C PRO A 73 4.93 8.08 -11.84
N ILE A 74 4.32 9.01 -11.10
CA ILE A 74 4.52 10.45 -11.35
C ILE A 74 5.96 10.88 -11.03
N ILE A 75 6.53 10.42 -9.92
CA ILE A 75 7.95 10.71 -9.59
C ILE A 75 8.87 10.04 -10.61
N ALA A 76 8.59 8.78 -10.96
CA ALA A 76 9.41 7.98 -11.86
C ALA A 76 9.34 8.44 -13.33
N ALA A 77 8.32 9.22 -13.70
CA ALA A 77 8.17 9.80 -15.03
C ALA A 77 9.35 10.70 -15.44
N MET A 78 10.21 11.10 -14.49
CA MET A 78 11.50 11.74 -14.79
C MET A 78 12.42 10.93 -15.72
N PHE A 79 12.27 9.61 -15.78
CA PHE A 79 13.04 8.74 -16.69
C PHE A 79 12.42 8.60 -18.09
N GLY A 80 11.24 9.21 -18.31
CA GLY A 80 10.42 9.05 -19.50
C GLY A 80 9.28 8.04 -19.29
N TRP A 81 8.29 8.07 -20.17
CA TRP A 81 7.08 7.26 -19.99
C TRP A 81 7.27 5.77 -20.32
N VAL A 82 8.21 5.41 -21.20
CA VAL A 82 8.46 4.01 -21.60
C VAL A 82 8.96 3.15 -20.43
N PRO A 83 10.04 3.51 -19.70
CA PRO A 83 10.53 2.68 -18.61
C PRO A 83 9.49 2.54 -17.48
N VAL A 84 8.73 3.59 -17.19
CA VAL A 84 7.64 3.54 -16.21
C VAL A 84 6.55 2.56 -16.67
N MET A 85 6.08 2.70 -17.91
CA MET A 85 5.04 1.83 -18.47
C MET A 85 5.48 0.35 -18.47
N LEU A 86 6.72 0.06 -18.88
CA LEU A 86 7.25 -1.30 -18.89
C LEU A 86 7.28 -1.91 -17.49
N TRP A 87 7.75 -1.15 -16.49
CA TRP A 87 7.80 -1.65 -15.12
C TRP A 87 6.41 -1.84 -14.52
N LEU A 88 5.46 -0.95 -14.80
CA LEU A 88 4.07 -1.14 -14.38
C LEU A 88 3.46 -2.43 -14.94
N MET A 89 3.68 -2.72 -16.22
CA MET A 89 3.15 -3.93 -16.85
C MET A 89 3.85 -5.20 -16.34
N ILE A 90 5.19 -5.24 -16.41
CA ILE A 90 5.96 -6.43 -16.05
C ILE A 90 5.91 -6.67 -14.54
N GLY A 91 6.18 -5.64 -13.76
CA GLY A 91 6.13 -5.69 -12.30
C GLY A 91 4.72 -6.03 -11.82
N GLY A 92 3.71 -5.29 -12.29
CA GLY A 92 2.32 -5.53 -11.88
C GLY A 92 1.86 -6.97 -12.10
N ILE A 93 2.13 -7.54 -13.27
CA ILE A 93 1.66 -8.87 -13.67
C ILE A 93 2.46 -10.01 -13.04
N PHE A 94 3.80 -9.93 -13.09
CA PHE A 94 4.67 -11.06 -12.75
C PHE A 94 5.26 -10.96 -11.34
N PHE A 95 5.22 -9.79 -10.71
CA PHE A 95 5.78 -9.55 -9.38
C PHE A 95 4.66 -9.28 -8.38
N GLY A 96 4.01 -8.12 -8.46
CA GLY A 96 3.00 -7.70 -7.49
C GLY A 96 1.82 -8.66 -7.43
N ALA A 97 1.16 -8.91 -8.56
CA ALA A 97 -0.07 -9.72 -8.56
C ALA A 97 0.20 -11.18 -8.21
N VAL A 98 1.38 -11.71 -8.58
CA VAL A 98 1.83 -13.03 -8.15
C VAL A 98 2.07 -13.05 -6.65
N GLN A 99 2.80 -12.08 -6.10
CA GLN A 99 3.10 -11.99 -4.67
C GLN A 99 1.83 -11.91 -3.84
N ASP A 100 0.90 -11.02 -4.19
CA ASP A 100 -0.34 -10.78 -3.46
C ASP A 100 -1.24 -12.01 -3.45
N PHE A 101 -1.44 -12.61 -4.63
CA PHE A 101 -2.24 -13.80 -4.76
C PHE A 101 -1.60 -14.98 -4.00
N THR A 102 -0.28 -15.12 -4.07
CA THR A 102 0.45 -16.17 -3.38
C THR A 102 0.43 -15.98 -1.86
N ALA A 103 0.55 -14.75 -1.36
CA ALA A 103 0.48 -14.42 0.06
C ALA A 103 -0.91 -14.73 0.64
N LEU A 104 -1.96 -14.33 -0.08
CA LEU A 104 -3.34 -14.67 0.26
C LEU A 104 -3.53 -16.19 0.31
N TYR A 105 -3.09 -16.89 -0.75
CA TYR A 105 -3.17 -18.34 -0.85
C TYR A 105 -2.43 -19.06 0.29
N ALA A 106 -1.18 -18.69 0.55
CA ALA A 106 -0.37 -19.29 1.60
C ALA A 106 -0.99 -19.07 2.98
N SER A 107 -1.56 -17.89 3.24
CA SER A 107 -2.26 -17.59 4.49
C SER A 107 -3.54 -18.41 4.63
N VAL A 108 -4.38 -18.49 3.60
CA VAL A 108 -5.62 -19.30 3.61
C VAL A 108 -5.33 -20.78 3.86
N LYS A 109 -4.31 -21.34 3.19
CA LYS A 109 -3.85 -22.72 3.41
C LYS A 109 -3.21 -22.96 4.78
N ASN A 110 -2.96 -21.90 5.54
CA ASN A 110 -2.43 -21.92 6.89
C ASN A 110 -3.36 -21.21 7.88
N GLU A 111 -4.67 -21.35 7.69
CA GLU A 111 -5.68 -20.92 8.68
C GLU A 111 -5.79 -19.40 8.85
N GLY A 112 -5.40 -18.60 7.85
CA GLY A 112 -5.46 -17.12 7.93
C GLY A 112 -4.32 -16.51 8.74
N LYS A 113 -3.22 -17.26 8.94
CA LYS A 113 -2.03 -16.78 9.65
C LYS A 113 -1.31 -15.64 8.90
N SER A 114 -0.80 -14.67 9.66
CA SER A 114 0.00 -13.56 9.13
C SER A 114 1.31 -14.04 8.50
N MET A 115 1.92 -13.23 7.62
CA MET A 115 3.25 -13.55 7.06
C MET A 115 4.30 -13.86 8.14
N GLY A 116 4.29 -13.16 9.28
CA GLY A 116 5.23 -13.42 10.38
C GLY A 116 5.10 -14.84 10.94
N MET A 117 3.85 -15.30 11.13
CA MET A 117 3.56 -16.66 11.59
C MET A 117 3.86 -17.73 10.54
N LEU A 118 3.67 -17.43 9.25
CA LEU A 118 4.11 -18.33 8.17
C LEU A 118 5.63 -18.47 8.14
N ILE A 119 6.35 -17.36 8.29
CA ILE A 119 7.81 -17.35 8.38
C ILE A 119 8.27 -18.17 9.58
N GLU A 120 7.63 -18.07 10.74
CA GLU A 120 7.94 -18.93 11.88
C GLU A 120 7.77 -20.42 11.55
N LYS A 121 6.63 -20.78 10.93
CA LYS A 121 6.30 -22.17 10.60
C LYS A 121 7.29 -22.79 9.60
N TYR A 122 7.70 -22.05 8.58
CA TYR A 122 8.49 -22.59 7.46
C TYR A 122 9.98 -22.23 7.51
N ILE A 123 10.34 -21.09 8.11
CA ILE A 123 11.72 -20.59 8.22
C ILE A 123 12.22 -20.60 9.68
N GLY A 124 11.37 -20.40 10.68
CA GLY A 124 11.72 -20.51 12.09
C GLY A 124 11.67 -19.19 12.87
N LYS A 125 11.84 -19.29 14.20
CA LYS A 125 11.64 -18.19 15.15
C LYS A 125 12.52 -16.97 14.87
N THR A 126 13.81 -17.19 14.57
CA THR A 126 14.73 -16.10 14.23
C THR A 126 14.27 -15.34 12.98
N GLY A 127 13.83 -16.06 11.94
CA GLY A 127 13.29 -15.45 10.73
C GLY A 127 12.04 -14.60 11.01
N LYS A 128 11.15 -15.07 11.90
CA LYS A 128 9.97 -14.31 12.34
C LYS A 128 10.35 -13.02 13.05
N GLN A 129 11.21 -13.09 14.06
CA GLN A 129 11.61 -11.89 14.83
C GLN A 129 12.24 -10.83 13.92
N MET A 130 13.10 -11.27 13.01
CA MET A 130 13.72 -10.41 12.02
C MET A 130 12.69 -9.76 11.10
N PHE A 131 11.80 -10.57 10.52
CA PHE A 131 10.74 -10.07 9.64
C PHE A 131 9.79 -9.10 10.34
N LEU A 132 9.42 -9.37 11.59
CA LEU A 132 8.51 -8.52 12.37
C LEU A 132 9.15 -7.20 12.76
N LEU A 133 10.41 -7.22 13.22
CA LEU A 133 11.16 -6.01 13.51
C LEU A 133 11.23 -5.11 12.27
N PHE A 134 11.51 -5.71 11.12
CA PHE A 134 11.55 -5.00 9.86
C PHE A 134 10.19 -4.50 9.40
N SER A 135 9.15 -5.33 9.50
CA SER A 135 7.79 -4.93 9.12
C SER A 135 7.33 -3.77 9.99
N TRP A 136 7.69 -3.77 11.28
CA TRP A 136 7.46 -2.66 12.18
C TRP A 136 8.21 -1.40 11.72
N LEU A 137 9.53 -1.45 11.52
CA LEU A 137 10.30 -0.30 11.02
C LEU A 137 9.75 0.24 9.69
N PHE A 138 9.33 -0.64 8.80
CA PHE A 138 8.68 -0.30 7.55
C PHE A 138 7.36 0.43 7.77
N THR A 139 6.51 -0.03 8.70
CA THR A 139 5.24 0.67 9.03
C THR A 139 5.47 2.09 9.55
N LEU A 140 6.60 2.34 10.23
CA LEU A 140 6.97 3.69 10.67
C LEU A 140 7.27 4.60 9.47
N LEU A 141 7.97 4.10 8.46
CA LEU A 141 8.28 4.85 7.23
C LEU A 141 7.02 5.17 6.42
N VAL A 142 6.10 4.20 6.30
CA VAL A 142 4.82 4.40 5.62
C VAL A 142 3.99 5.45 6.36
N THR A 143 3.88 5.32 7.68
CA THR A 143 3.19 6.27 8.55
C THR A 143 3.73 7.68 8.33
N ALA A 144 5.04 7.86 8.38
CA ALA A 144 5.70 9.15 8.19
C ALA A 144 5.42 9.76 6.81
N ALA A 145 5.64 8.98 5.74
CA ALA A 145 5.47 9.48 4.38
C ALA A 145 4.02 9.86 4.08
N PHE A 146 3.06 9.01 4.48
CA PHE A 146 1.66 9.20 4.13
C PHE A 146 0.99 10.25 5.03
N ALA A 147 1.34 10.33 6.32
CA ALA A 147 0.82 11.37 7.20
C ALA A 147 1.26 12.76 6.72
N ASP A 148 2.52 12.90 6.30
CA ASP A 148 3.04 14.15 5.75
C ASP A 148 2.35 14.55 4.43
N ILE A 149 2.09 13.57 3.54
CA ILE A 149 1.34 13.78 2.29
C ILE A 149 -0.10 14.22 2.58
N VAL A 150 -0.82 13.52 3.46
CA VAL A 150 -2.21 13.86 3.84
C VAL A 150 -2.27 15.26 4.43
N ALA A 151 -1.41 15.57 5.40
CA ALA A 151 -1.36 16.89 6.02
C ALA A 151 -0.99 17.99 5.01
N GLY A 152 -0.11 17.68 4.06
CA GLY A 152 0.23 18.58 2.96
C GLY A 152 -0.96 18.85 2.03
N THR A 153 -1.75 17.83 1.72
CA THR A 153 -2.98 17.96 0.91
C THR A 153 -4.09 18.71 1.65
N PHE A 154 -4.13 18.63 2.99
CA PHE A 154 -5.11 19.35 3.81
C PHE A 154 -4.71 20.78 4.16
N ASN A 155 -3.46 21.17 3.89
CA ASN A 155 -2.98 22.50 4.21
C ASN A 155 -3.84 23.57 3.53
N GLY A 156 -4.55 24.35 4.35
CA GLY A 156 -5.49 25.39 3.91
C GLY A 156 -4.81 26.64 3.38
N PHE A 157 -3.48 26.69 3.38
CA PHE A 157 -2.69 27.84 2.95
C PHE A 157 -1.70 27.46 1.85
N THR A 158 -1.61 28.29 0.82
CA THR A 158 -0.55 28.20 -0.21
C THR A 158 0.79 28.69 0.35
N PRO A 159 1.92 28.41 -0.32
CA PRO A 159 3.22 28.95 0.09
C PRO A 159 3.28 30.48 0.21
N ASN A 160 2.39 31.19 -0.51
CA ASN A 160 2.30 32.65 -0.50
C ASN A 160 1.33 33.17 0.57
N GLY A 161 0.79 32.28 1.42
CA GLY A 161 -0.16 32.62 2.49
C GLY A 161 -1.61 32.80 2.02
N SER A 162 -1.92 32.62 0.73
CA SER A 162 -3.29 32.69 0.23
C SER A 162 -4.09 31.45 0.61
N LEU A 163 -5.42 31.57 0.66
CA LEU A 163 -6.31 30.47 1.00
C LEU A 163 -6.32 29.40 -0.10
N ALA A 164 -5.97 28.17 0.27
CA ALA A 164 -6.09 26.98 -0.54
C ALA A 164 -7.46 26.30 -0.24
N THR A 165 -8.55 26.95 -0.64
CA THR A 165 -9.91 26.48 -0.35
C THR A 165 -10.19 25.02 -0.76
N PRO A 166 -9.73 24.51 -1.93
CA PRO A 166 -9.93 23.10 -2.27
C PRO A 166 -9.28 22.11 -1.28
N ASN A 167 -8.12 22.47 -0.74
CA ASN A 167 -7.41 21.66 0.27
C ASN A 167 -8.17 21.67 1.60
N ALA A 168 -8.60 22.85 2.04
CA ALA A 168 -9.39 23.02 3.26
C ALA A 168 -10.75 22.29 3.17
N ALA A 169 -11.40 22.32 1.99
CA ALA A 169 -12.60 21.55 1.73
C ALA A 169 -12.31 20.04 1.81
N ALA A 170 -11.24 19.55 1.16
CA ALA A 170 -10.84 18.14 1.23
C ALA A 170 -10.58 17.66 2.67
N ALA A 171 -9.97 18.51 3.50
CA ALA A 171 -9.76 18.23 4.91
C ALA A 171 -11.08 18.11 5.68
N SER A 172 -12.00 19.05 5.44
CA SER A 172 -13.34 19.09 6.07
C SER A 172 -14.17 17.88 5.72
N ILE A 173 -14.22 17.54 4.43
CA ILE A 173 -14.91 16.34 3.96
C ILE A 173 -14.29 15.09 4.62
N SER A 174 -12.96 15.01 4.71
CA SER A 174 -12.29 13.87 5.32
C SER A 174 -12.59 13.73 6.82
N MET A 175 -12.72 14.84 7.55
CA MET A 175 -13.12 14.82 8.96
C MET A 175 -14.58 14.37 9.13
N LEU A 176 -15.49 14.89 8.30
CA LEU A 176 -16.88 14.43 8.25
C LEU A 176 -16.94 12.93 7.93
N TYR A 177 -16.07 12.45 7.05
CA TYR A 177 -15.99 11.05 6.66
C TYR A 177 -15.72 10.11 7.83
N ILE A 178 -14.80 10.48 8.72
CA ILE A 178 -14.47 9.69 9.91
C ILE A 178 -15.69 9.58 10.82
N VAL A 179 -16.34 10.71 11.09
CA VAL A 179 -17.50 10.78 11.99
C VAL A 179 -18.69 9.99 11.41
N VAL A 180 -19.01 10.23 10.14
CA VAL A 180 -20.11 9.56 9.45
C VAL A 180 -19.85 8.06 9.31
N ALA A 181 -18.61 7.64 9.04
CA ALA A 181 -18.27 6.22 8.98
C ALA A 181 -18.55 5.51 10.32
N ILE A 182 -18.22 6.14 11.45
CA ILE A 182 -18.52 5.58 12.79
C ILE A 182 -20.03 5.42 12.99
N PHE A 183 -20.81 6.47 12.69
CA PHE A 183 -22.27 6.39 12.80
C PHE A 183 -22.88 5.37 11.83
N PHE A 184 -22.33 5.25 10.62
CA PHE A 184 -22.76 4.28 9.63
C PHE A 184 -22.45 2.85 10.09
N GLY A 185 -21.29 2.61 10.70
CA GLY A 185 -20.95 1.33 11.34
C GLY A 185 -21.92 0.95 12.45
N LEU A 186 -22.16 1.87 13.40
CA LEU A 186 -23.13 1.67 14.49
C LEU A 186 -24.56 1.45 13.98
N PHE A 187 -24.94 2.08 12.87
CA PHE A 187 -26.24 1.90 12.24
C PHE A 187 -26.34 0.51 11.59
N LEU A 188 -25.33 0.08 10.85
CA LEU A 188 -25.32 -1.23 10.19
C LEU A 188 -25.25 -2.40 11.18
N GLU A 189 -24.61 -2.21 12.33
CA GLU A 189 -24.61 -3.19 13.42
C GLU A 189 -26.05 -3.45 13.94
N LYS A 190 -26.87 -2.39 14.03
CA LYS A 190 -28.25 -2.49 14.52
C LYS A 190 -29.25 -2.86 13.43
N VAL A 191 -29.00 -2.43 12.19
CA VAL A 191 -29.88 -2.62 11.04
C VAL A 191 -29.06 -3.22 9.90
N PRO A 192 -28.94 -4.56 9.82
CA PRO A 192 -28.20 -5.20 8.74
C PRO A 192 -28.96 -5.00 7.43
N LEU A 193 -28.48 -4.06 6.62
CA LEU A 193 -29.03 -3.79 5.30
C LEU A 193 -28.52 -4.80 4.28
N SER A 194 -29.38 -5.17 3.33
CA SER A 194 -28.93 -5.84 2.10
C SER A 194 -28.08 -4.90 1.24
N GLU A 195 -27.31 -5.46 0.30
CA GLU A 195 -26.31 -4.72 -0.48
C GLU A 195 -26.85 -3.47 -1.21
N LYS A 196 -28.06 -3.54 -1.79
CA LYS A 196 -28.63 -2.43 -2.58
C LYS A 196 -29.03 -1.22 -1.71
N PRO A 197 -29.80 -1.38 -0.61
CA PRO A 197 -30.04 -0.29 0.33
C PRO A 197 -28.76 0.26 0.96
N LYS A 198 -27.81 -0.61 1.33
CA LYS A 198 -26.51 -0.20 1.89
C LYS A 198 -25.76 0.73 0.95
N LEU A 199 -25.73 0.39 -0.34
CA LEU A 199 -25.14 1.23 -1.39
C LEU A 199 -25.85 2.57 -1.53
N ALA A 200 -27.18 2.59 -1.59
CA ALA A 200 -27.96 3.81 -1.74
C ALA A 200 -27.73 4.79 -0.58
N VAL A 201 -27.75 4.28 0.66
CA VAL A 201 -27.44 5.07 1.87
C VAL A 201 -26.00 5.57 1.82
N GLY A 202 -25.04 4.72 1.46
CA GLY A 202 -23.64 5.12 1.34
C GLY A 202 -23.41 6.26 0.35
N ILE A 203 -24.03 6.20 -0.84
CA ILE A 203 -23.96 7.28 -1.84
C ILE A 203 -24.58 8.58 -1.32
N LEU A 204 -25.75 8.52 -0.68
CA LEU A 204 -26.40 9.69 -0.11
C LEU A 204 -25.53 10.36 0.97
N LEU A 205 -24.93 9.56 1.84
CA LEU A 205 -23.99 10.04 2.85
C LEU A 205 -22.77 10.72 2.21
N ILE A 206 -22.18 10.10 1.18
CA ILE A 206 -21.04 10.68 0.44
C ILE A 206 -21.40 12.04 -0.15
N ILE A 207 -22.54 12.16 -0.83
CA ILE A 207 -22.99 13.42 -1.42
C ILE A 207 -23.21 14.48 -0.32
N GLY A 208 -23.83 14.10 0.79
CA GLY A 208 -24.05 14.99 1.94
C GLY A 208 -22.74 15.51 2.54
N MET A 209 -21.75 14.63 2.72
CA MET A 209 -20.43 15.01 3.24
C MET A 209 -19.65 15.91 2.28
N LEU A 210 -19.72 15.63 0.97
CA LEU A 210 -19.11 16.48 -0.05
C LEU A 210 -19.72 17.89 -0.04
N ALA A 211 -21.06 17.98 -0.05
CA ALA A 211 -21.75 19.26 -0.01
C ALA A 211 -21.43 20.06 1.26
N ALA A 212 -21.50 19.41 2.43
CA ALA A 212 -21.21 20.06 3.71
C ALA A 212 -19.73 20.48 3.84
N GLY A 213 -18.79 19.61 3.45
CA GLY A 213 -17.36 19.92 3.56
C GLY A 213 -16.88 20.97 2.55
N ILE A 214 -17.52 21.09 1.38
CA ILE A 214 -17.29 22.19 0.43
C ILE A 214 -17.87 23.51 0.96
N ALA A 215 -19.04 23.46 1.61
CA ALA A 215 -19.69 24.65 2.18
C ALA A 215 -18.96 25.20 3.42
N TYR A 216 -18.35 24.33 4.23
CA TYR A 216 -17.70 24.69 5.49
C TYR A 216 -16.23 24.23 5.54
N PRO A 217 -15.32 24.85 4.76
CA PRO A 217 -13.91 24.49 4.74
C PRO A 217 -13.16 24.88 6.02
N LEU A 218 -12.37 23.94 6.56
CA LEU A 218 -11.49 24.06 7.71
C LEU A 218 -10.10 24.50 7.28
N TYR A 219 -9.72 25.73 7.63
CA TYR A 219 -8.43 26.29 7.31
C TYR A 219 -7.45 26.10 8.47
N PHE A 220 -6.63 25.05 8.37
CA PHE A 220 -5.49 24.83 9.26
C PHE A 220 -4.21 24.64 8.47
N ASP A 221 -3.09 24.94 9.11
CA ASP A 221 -1.77 24.73 8.54
C ASP A 221 -1.38 23.24 8.56
N LYS A 222 -0.35 22.91 7.79
CA LYS A 222 0.16 21.53 7.70
C LYS A 222 0.51 20.93 9.07
N THR A 223 1.09 21.71 9.98
CA THR A 223 1.54 21.20 11.29
C THR A 223 0.36 20.77 12.15
N THR A 224 -0.70 21.60 12.19
CA THR A 224 -1.94 21.25 12.87
C THR A 224 -2.55 19.97 12.30
N TRP A 225 -2.56 19.82 10.96
CA TRP A 225 -3.05 18.60 10.34
C TRP A 225 -2.22 17.36 10.65
N ILE A 226 -0.90 17.46 10.81
CA ILE A 226 -0.08 16.33 11.28
C ILE A 226 -0.58 15.85 12.64
N TYR A 227 -0.83 16.76 13.60
CA TYR A 227 -1.35 16.37 14.91
C TYR A 227 -2.73 15.69 14.82
N VAL A 228 -3.64 16.24 14.00
CA VAL A 228 -4.97 15.65 13.79
C VAL A 228 -4.87 14.26 13.15
N VAL A 229 -4.00 14.08 12.14
CA VAL A 229 -3.80 12.78 11.48
C VAL A 229 -3.25 11.76 12.46
N PHE A 230 -2.26 12.10 13.30
CA PHE A 230 -1.72 11.16 14.29
C PHE A 230 -2.71 10.83 15.41
N ALA A 231 -3.50 11.80 15.87
CA ALA A 231 -4.60 11.55 16.81
C ALA A 231 -5.65 10.60 16.21
N TYR A 232 -6.00 10.81 14.93
CA TYR A 232 -6.88 9.93 14.18
C TYR A 232 -6.30 8.52 14.05
N MET A 233 -5.03 8.38 13.67
CA MET A 233 -4.36 7.08 13.54
C MET A 233 -4.38 6.29 14.85
N PHE A 234 -4.24 6.97 15.99
CA PHE A 234 -4.36 6.32 17.30
C PHE A 234 -5.74 5.68 17.48
N MET A 235 -6.81 6.41 17.13
CA MET A 235 -8.17 5.87 17.17
C MET A 235 -8.32 4.69 16.20
N ALA A 236 -7.86 4.82 14.95
CA ALA A 236 -7.97 3.78 13.92
C ALA A 236 -7.22 2.48 14.28
N ALA A 237 -6.06 2.59 14.92
CA ALA A 237 -5.25 1.44 15.32
C ALA A 237 -5.83 0.67 16.53
N VAL A 238 -6.62 1.34 17.37
CA VAL A 238 -7.11 0.84 18.67
C VAL A 238 -8.58 0.39 18.65
N MET A 239 -9.42 1.06 17.86
CA MET A 239 -10.86 0.75 17.78
C MET A 239 -11.13 -0.57 17.05
N PRO A 240 -12.28 -1.23 17.29
CA PRO A 240 -12.70 -2.40 16.52
C PRO A 240 -12.81 -2.11 15.02
N MET A 241 -12.55 -3.12 14.17
CA MET A 241 -12.55 -2.94 12.71
C MET A 241 -13.93 -2.55 12.18
N TRP A 242 -14.99 -3.22 12.66
CA TRP A 242 -16.38 -2.97 12.28
C TRP A 242 -16.87 -1.55 12.62
N LEU A 243 -16.27 -0.89 13.61
CA LEU A 243 -16.72 0.42 14.09
C LEU A 243 -16.22 1.58 13.21
N LEU A 244 -14.98 1.50 12.71
CA LEU A 244 -14.38 2.58 11.93
C LEU A 244 -13.87 2.11 10.58
N MET A 245 -12.94 1.15 10.54
CA MET A 245 -12.24 0.79 9.31
C MET A 245 -13.19 0.20 8.27
N GLU A 246 -14.00 -0.80 8.61
CA GLU A 246 -14.86 -1.45 7.62
C GLU A 246 -15.93 -0.51 7.03
N PRO A 247 -16.67 0.29 7.83
CA PRO A 247 -17.62 1.27 7.28
C PRO A 247 -16.94 2.36 6.46
N ARG A 248 -15.77 2.85 6.92
CA ARG A 248 -15.00 3.87 6.22
C ARG A 248 -14.45 3.35 4.90
N ASP A 249 -13.87 2.16 4.92
CA ASP A 249 -13.30 1.50 3.76
C ASP A 249 -14.39 1.23 2.74
N TYR A 250 -15.55 0.72 3.16
CA TYR A 250 -16.72 0.54 2.29
C TYR A 250 -17.11 1.83 1.58
N LEU A 251 -17.29 2.93 2.31
CA LEU A 251 -17.63 4.22 1.70
C LEU A 251 -16.50 4.68 0.75
N SER A 252 -15.24 4.55 1.16
CA SER A 252 -14.07 5.06 0.43
C SER A 252 -13.78 4.27 -0.85
N SER A 253 -14.11 2.97 -0.89
CA SER A 253 -13.97 2.14 -2.08
C SER A 253 -14.81 2.67 -3.24
N PHE A 254 -15.99 3.24 -2.99
CA PHE A 254 -16.80 3.86 -4.05
C PHE A 254 -16.18 5.14 -4.57
N LEU A 255 -15.62 5.97 -3.68
CA LEU A 255 -14.89 7.17 -4.07
C LEU A 255 -13.65 6.84 -4.91
N LEU A 256 -12.93 5.79 -4.51
CA LEU A 256 -11.77 5.29 -5.23
C LEU A 256 -12.13 4.79 -6.63
N LEU A 257 -13.11 3.88 -6.72
CA LEU A 257 -13.57 3.35 -8.00
C LEU A 257 -14.14 4.46 -8.89
N GLY A 258 -14.86 5.42 -8.30
CA GLY A 258 -15.36 6.61 -8.99
C GLY A 258 -14.24 7.49 -9.54
N MET A 259 -13.18 7.74 -8.77
CA MET A 259 -12.01 8.50 -9.22
C MET A 259 -11.29 7.80 -10.37
N ILE A 260 -11.05 6.48 -10.26
CA ILE A 260 -10.40 5.69 -11.32
C ILE A 260 -11.25 5.71 -12.58
N ALA A 261 -12.56 5.46 -12.46
CA ALA A 261 -13.48 5.51 -13.58
C ALA A 261 -13.45 6.89 -14.23
N SER A 262 -13.46 7.96 -13.44
CA SER A 262 -13.37 9.34 -13.94
C SER A 262 -12.06 9.61 -14.68
N GLY A 263 -10.93 9.10 -14.17
CA GLY A 263 -9.64 9.21 -14.85
C GLY A 263 -9.59 8.44 -16.17
N VAL A 264 -10.07 7.19 -16.18
CA VAL A 264 -10.16 6.34 -17.38
C VAL A 264 -11.07 6.98 -18.43
N ILE A 265 -12.27 7.38 -18.04
CA ILE A 265 -13.24 8.08 -18.89
C ILE A 265 -12.61 9.37 -19.43
N GLY A 266 -11.99 10.18 -18.56
CA GLY A 266 -11.28 11.40 -18.95
C GLY A 266 -10.27 11.15 -20.06
N VAL A 267 -9.39 10.16 -19.89
CA VAL A 267 -8.40 9.78 -20.92
C VAL A 267 -9.05 9.33 -22.22
N VAL A 268 -10.15 8.56 -22.15
CA VAL A 268 -10.86 8.07 -23.34
C VAL A 268 -11.50 9.21 -24.14
N PHE A 269 -12.12 10.17 -23.45
CA PHE A 269 -12.81 11.29 -24.10
C PHE A 269 -11.86 12.39 -24.58
N THR A 270 -10.79 12.70 -23.82
CA THR A 270 -9.85 13.75 -24.24
C THR A 270 -8.77 13.26 -25.17
N ASN A 271 -8.44 11.96 -25.13
CA ASN A 271 -7.33 11.36 -25.87
C ASN A 271 -6.04 12.23 -25.78
N PRO A 272 -5.52 12.50 -24.57
CA PRO A 272 -4.48 13.51 -24.40
C PRO A 272 -3.18 13.08 -25.08
N THR A 273 -2.44 14.03 -25.65
CA THR A 273 -1.08 13.78 -26.13
C THR A 273 -0.13 13.66 -24.94
N ILE A 274 0.75 12.66 -24.98
CA ILE A 274 1.81 12.53 -23.98
C ILE A 274 2.98 13.41 -24.42
N GLU A 275 3.19 14.51 -23.70
CA GLU A 275 4.25 15.48 -23.94
C GLU A 275 5.57 15.10 -23.25
N LEU A 276 5.57 14.03 -22.45
CA LEU A 276 6.79 13.48 -21.87
C LEU A 276 7.66 12.75 -22.92
N PRO A 277 8.99 12.86 -22.83
CA PRO A 277 9.89 12.05 -23.64
C PRO A 277 9.69 10.56 -23.37
N ALA A 278 9.87 9.74 -24.41
CA ALA A 278 9.79 8.29 -24.29
C ALA A 278 10.83 7.73 -23.31
N PHE A 279 12.06 8.24 -23.41
CA PHE A 279 13.19 7.91 -22.56
C PHE A 279 14.08 9.13 -22.43
N VAL A 280 14.49 9.46 -21.21
CA VAL A 280 15.38 10.60 -20.94
C VAL A 280 16.84 10.15 -20.85
N GLY A 281 17.12 9.10 -20.08
CA GLY A 281 18.47 8.60 -19.87
C GLY A 281 18.57 7.56 -18.76
N PHE A 282 19.70 6.85 -18.70
CA PHE A 282 20.01 5.92 -17.62
C PHE A 282 20.42 6.63 -16.33
N GLU A 283 20.72 7.92 -16.39
CA GLU A 283 20.93 8.78 -15.23
C GLU A 283 20.24 10.13 -15.48
N VAL A 284 19.41 10.55 -14.53
CA VAL A 284 18.66 11.81 -14.61
C VAL A 284 18.75 12.50 -13.25
N ASN A 285 19.17 13.76 -13.22
CA ASN A 285 19.36 14.54 -11.98
C ASN A 285 20.27 13.84 -10.94
N GLY A 286 21.34 13.18 -11.39
CA GLY A 286 22.26 12.43 -10.53
C GLY A 286 21.67 11.14 -9.94
N LYS A 287 20.52 10.68 -10.45
CA LYS A 287 19.86 9.43 -10.04
C LYS A 287 19.89 8.43 -11.20
N PRO A 288 20.51 7.25 -11.04
CA PRO A 288 20.48 6.23 -12.06
C PRO A 288 19.08 5.59 -12.14
N LEU A 289 18.65 5.20 -13.34
CA LEU A 289 17.37 4.53 -13.58
C LEU A 289 17.27 3.24 -12.76
N PHE A 290 18.32 2.43 -12.78
CA PHE A 290 18.44 1.27 -11.91
C PHE A 290 19.27 1.63 -10.68
N PRO A 291 18.80 1.37 -9.45
CA PRO A 291 17.55 0.73 -9.04
C PRO A 291 16.38 1.71 -8.80
N ILE A 292 16.59 3.03 -9.00
CA ILE A 292 15.68 4.08 -8.51
C ILE A 292 14.27 3.97 -9.09
N LEU A 293 14.12 3.63 -10.37
CA LEU A 293 12.81 3.42 -11.00
C LEU A 293 11.99 2.36 -10.25
N PHE A 294 12.62 1.23 -9.94
CA PHE A 294 12.00 0.04 -9.37
C PHE A 294 11.62 0.20 -7.89
N ILE A 295 12.38 1.00 -7.13
CA ILE A 295 12.02 1.35 -5.75
C ILE A 295 10.99 2.48 -5.69
N THR A 296 10.99 3.39 -6.68
CA THR A 296 10.09 4.54 -6.70
C THR A 296 8.67 4.10 -7.05
N ILE A 297 8.54 3.23 -8.04
CA ILE A 297 7.28 2.59 -8.42
C ILE A 297 7.18 1.30 -7.59
N ALA A 298 6.86 1.46 -6.31
CA ALA A 298 6.60 0.34 -5.43
C ALA A 298 5.17 -0.17 -5.63
N CYS A 299 4.19 0.44 -4.95
CA CYS A 299 2.78 0.16 -5.23
C CYS A 299 2.43 0.52 -6.69
N GLY A 300 1.56 -0.29 -7.31
CA GLY A 300 1.30 -0.28 -8.76
C GLY A 300 2.16 -1.25 -9.58
N ALA A 301 3.32 -1.70 -9.06
CA ALA A 301 4.14 -2.76 -9.67
C ALA A 301 4.40 -3.93 -8.71
N VAL A 302 4.95 -3.70 -7.52
CA VAL A 302 5.18 -4.73 -6.49
C VAL A 302 5.35 -4.08 -5.12
N SER A 303 4.66 -4.62 -4.12
CA SER A 303 4.64 -4.04 -2.78
C SER A 303 4.63 -5.11 -1.70
N GLY A 304 5.61 -5.06 -0.79
CA GLY A 304 5.64 -5.94 0.37
C GLY A 304 4.47 -5.67 1.32
N PHE A 305 4.05 -4.42 1.46
CA PHE A 305 2.88 -4.06 2.28
C PHE A 305 1.61 -4.81 1.88
N HIS A 306 1.37 -4.99 0.57
CA HIS A 306 0.18 -5.67 0.09
C HIS A 306 0.09 -7.11 0.58
N SER A 307 1.23 -7.79 0.70
CA SER A 307 1.28 -9.15 1.26
C SER A 307 0.93 -9.20 2.76
N LEU A 308 1.23 -8.13 3.51
CA LEU A 308 0.82 -7.99 4.91
C LEU A 308 -0.69 -7.80 5.00
N VAL A 309 -1.28 -7.03 4.10
CA VAL A 309 -2.75 -6.88 3.98
C VAL A 309 -3.39 -8.22 3.61
N SER A 310 -2.91 -8.87 2.54
CA SER A 310 -3.41 -10.15 2.03
C SER A 310 -3.39 -11.25 3.09
N SER A 311 -2.31 -11.37 3.85
CA SER A 311 -2.14 -12.42 4.86
C SER A 311 -2.67 -12.06 6.24
N GLY A 312 -2.74 -10.78 6.59
CA GLY A 312 -3.15 -10.29 7.91
C GLY A 312 -4.63 -9.98 8.03
N THR A 313 -5.30 -9.67 6.91
CA THR A 313 -6.71 -9.23 6.90
C THR A 313 -7.56 -10.03 5.90
N SER A 314 -7.31 -9.93 4.60
CA SER A 314 -8.18 -10.52 3.55
C SER A 314 -8.26 -12.05 3.60
N SER A 315 -7.19 -12.74 4.03
CA SER A 315 -7.18 -14.20 4.20
C SER A 315 -8.15 -14.71 5.25
N LYS A 316 -8.48 -13.88 6.25
CA LYS A 316 -9.38 -14.23 7.36
C LYS A 316 -10.85 -14.03 7.01
N THR A 317 -11.15 -13.28 5.96
CA THR A 317 -12.52 -12.88 5.59
C THR A 317 -13.03 -13.52 4.31
N ILE A 318 -12.14 -14.11 3.51
CA ILE A 318 -12.53 -14.71 2.23
C ILE A 318 -13.41 -15.95 2.40
N SER A 319 -14.61 -15.93 1.83
CA SER A 319 -15.59 -17.01 1.96
C SER A 319 -15.28 -18.24 1.11
N ASN A 320 -14.58 -18.08 -0.02
CA ASN A 320 -14.29 -19.18 -0.94
C ASN A 320 -12.93 -19.02 -1.62
N GLU A 321 -12.19 -20.12 -1.76
CA GLU A 321 -10.88 -20.10 -2.40
C GLU A 321 -10.91 -19.62 -3.87
N LYS A 322 -12.00 -19.88 -4.59
CA LYS A 322 -12.18 -19.44 -5.98
C LYS A 322 -12.11 -17.92 -6.14
N ASP A 323 -12.42 -17.19 -5.07
CA ASP A 323 -12.45 -15.73 -5.07
C ASP A 323 -11.06 -15.12 -4.84
N MET A 324 -10.07 -15.93 -4.42
CA MET A 324 -8.70 -15.44 -4.16
C MET A 324 -8.04 -14.84 -5.40
N LEU A 325 -8.34 -15.36 -6.61
CA LEU A 325 -7.82 -14.77 -7.85
C LEU A 325 -8.36 -13.35 -8.05
N PHE A 326 -9.65 -13.15 -7.82
CA PHE A 326 -10.29 -11.84 -7.99
C PHE A 326 -9.83 -10.86 -6.92
N VAL A 327 -9.72 -11.30 -5.67
CA VAL A 327 -9.31 -10.46 -4.54
C VAL A 327 -7.81 -10.14 -4.61
N GLY A 328 -6.92 -11.14 -4.70
CA GLY A 328 -5.48 -10.90 -4.69
C GLY A 328 -4.97 -10.36 -6.02
N TYR A 329 -5.00 -11.20 -7.06
CA TYR A 329 -4.46 -10.85 -8.38
C TYR A 329 -5.26 -9.72 -9.03
N GLY A 330 -6.59 -9.77 -8.95
CA GLY A 330 -7.49 -8.79 -9.56
C GLY A 330 -7.33 -7.38 -8.98
N SER A 331 -7.25 -7.23 -7.65
CA SER A 331 -7.04 -5.91 -7.03
C SER A 331 -5.73 -5.27 -7.52
N MET A 332 -4.64 -6.04 -7.60
CA MET A 332 -3.37 -5.54 -8.11
C MET A 332 -3.45 -5.12 -9.58
N MET A 333 -4.20 -5.83 -10.43
CA MET A 333 -4.39 -5.42 -11.83
C MET A 333 -5.11 -4.06 -11.94
N VAL A 334 -6.13 -3.84 -11.11
CA VAL A 334 -6.86 -2.55 -11.07
C VAL A 334 -5.93 -1.43 -10.56
N GLU A 335 -5.10 -1.71 -9.57
CA GLU A 335 -4.10 -0.77 -9.06
C GLU A 335 -3.03 -0.42 -10.11
N THR A 336 -2.55 -1.41 -10.87
CA THR A 336 -1.64 -1.18 -12.00
C THR A 336 -2.29 -0.31 -13.07
N ILE A 337 -3.59 -0.47 -13.35
CA ILE A 337 -4.32 0.42 -14.28
C ILE A 337 -4.37 1.85 -13.72
N LEU A 338 -4.65 2.04 -12.42
CA LEU A 338 -4.59 3.36 -11.79
C LEU A 338 -3.19 3.99 -11.94
N ALA A 339 -2.14 3.20 -11.76
CA ALA A 339 -0.76 3.67 -11.92
C ALA A 339 -0.44 4.11 -13.36
N VAL A 340 -1.00 3.43 -14.36
CA VAL A 340 -0.91 3.87 -15.76
C VAL A 340 -1.72 5.15 -16.00
N VAL A 341 -2.91 5.28 -15.42
CA VAL A 341 -3.68 6.53 -15.49
C VAL A 341 -2.88 7.69 -14.88
N ALA A 342 -2.19 7.47 -13.75
CA ALA A 342 -1.32 8.47 -13.15
C ALA A 342 -0.15 8.86 -14.08
N LEU A 343 0.47 7.90 -14.77
CA LEU A 343 1.49 8.16 -15.79
C LEU A 343 0.93 8.98 -16.97
N ILE A 344 -0.26 8.63 -17.47
CA ILE A 344 -0.91 9.36 -18.56
C ILE A 344 -1.22 10.80 -18.14
N VAL A 345 -1.72 10.97 -16.92
CA VAL A 345 -2.07 12.27 -16.34
C VAL A 345 -0.85 13.20 -16.26
N VAL A 346 0.26 12.74 -15.67
CA VAL A 346 1.50 13.56 -15.65
C VAL A 346 2.07 13.75 -17.05
N GLY A 347 1.93 12.75 -17.92
CA GLY A 347 2.36 12.81 -19.31
C GLY A 347 1.63 13.86 -20.13
N ALA A 348 0.33 14.01 -19.89
CA ALA A 348 -0.54 15.00 -20.52
C ALA A 348 -0.38 16.40 -19.91
N ALA A 349 -0.08 16.48 -18.61
CA ALA A 349 0.13 17.73 -17.91
C ALA A 349 1.55 18.32 -18.12
N ALA A 350 2.47 17.54 -18.71
CA ALA A 350 3.81 18.02 -19.04
C ALA A 350 3.75 19.04 -20.18
N THR A 351 4.63 20.03 -20.15
CA THR A 351 4.75 21.05 -21.19
C THR A 351 6.17 21.07 -21.72
N GLY A 352 6.37 20.80 -23.02
CA GLY A 352 7.70 20.77 -23.64
C GLY A 352 8.63 19.72 -23.02
N GLY A 353 8.10 18.57 -22.60
CA GLY A 353 8.88 17.50 -21.96
C GLY A 353 9.19 17.72 -20.47
N VAL A 354 8.76 18.84 -19.88
CA VAL A 354 8.99 19.15 -18.47
C VAL A 354 7.74 18.85 -17.66
N MET A 355 7.91 18.11 -16.56
CA MET A 355 6.81 17.77 -15.65
C MET A 355 6.28 19.01 -14.90
N PRO A 356 4.98 19.07 -14.60
CA PRO A 356 4.40 20.16 -13.82
C PRO A 356 4.97 20.20 -12.40
N LYS A 357 5.02 21.40 -11.81
CA LYS A 357 5.43 21.61 -10.41
C LYS A 357 4.25 21.34 -9.48
N GLY A 358 4.48 20.60 -8.41
CA GLY A 358 3.48 20.28 -7.39
C GLY A 358 3.75 18.93 -6.76
N THR A 359 2.99 18.56 -5.74
CA THR A 359 3.01 17.18 -5.26
C THR A 359 2.35 16.27 -6.30
N PRO A 360 2.73 14.98 -6.37
CA PRO A 360 2.08 14.04 -7.28
C PRO A 360 0.56 13.98 -7.13
N PHE A 361 0.07 14.14 -5.89
CA PHE A 361 -1.36 14.20 -5.58
C PHE A 361 -2.03 15.45 -6.15
N GLN A 362 -1.38 16.61 -6.07
CA GLN A 362 -1.88 17.85 -6.67
C GLN A 362 -1.93 17.75 -8.19
N ILE A 363 -0.86 17.23 -8.81
CA ILE A 363 -0.78 17.03 -10.26
C ILE A 363 -1.91 16.10 -10.72
N PHE A 364 -2.06 14.96 -10.05
CA PHE A 364 -3.12 14.00 -10.36
C PHE A 364 -4.51 14.61 -10.19
N SER A 365 -4.75 15.31 -9.06
CA SER A 365 -6.06 15.87 -8.75
C SER A 365 -6.46 16.99 -9.70
N ALA A 366 -5.53 17.86 -10.07
CA ALA A 366 -5.78 18.95 -11.02
C ALA A 366 -6.15 18.40 -12.41
N SER A 367 -5.40 17.42 -12.90
CA SER A 367 -5.67 16.84 -14.23
C SER A 367 -6.98 16.06 -14.29
N VAL A 368 -7.29 15.24 -13.28
CA VAL A 368 -8.58 14.52 -13.23
C VAL A 368 -9.73 15.50 -12.98
N GLY A 369 -9.52 16.55 -12.19
CA GLY A 369 -10.49 17.62 -11.97
C GLY A 369 -10.84 18.37 -13.27
N ASN A 370 -9.84 18.61 -14.14
CA ASN A 370 -10.07 19.18 -15.47
C ASN A 370 -10.94 18.26 -16.33
N PHE A 371 -10.75 16.93 -16.25
CA PHE A 371 -11.60 15.99 -16.97
C PHE A 371 -13.05 16.00 -16.48
N LEU A 372 -13.26 16.01 -15.17
CA LEU A 372 -14.59 16.12 -14.56
C LEU A 372 -15.28 17.44 -14.93
N SER A 373 -14.50 18.50 -15.12
CA SER A 373 -15.04 19.81 -15.53
C SER A 373 -15.69 19.76 -16.93
N MET A 374 -15.20 18.89 -17.82
CA MET A 374 -15.81 18.71 -19.15
C MET A 374 -17.18 18.05 -19.10
N PHE A 375 -17.49 17.34 -18.01
CA PHE A 375 -18.82 16.76 -17.76
C PHE A 375 -19.78 17.73 -17.06
N GLY A 376 -19.46 19.04 -17.04
CA GLY A 376 -20.32 20.09 -16.51
C GLY A 376 -20.14 20.37 -15.01
N MET A 377 -19.17 19.73 -14.34
CA MET A 377 -18.82 20.06 -12.95
C MET A 377 -17.99 21.34 -12.90
N SER A 378 -18.21 22.19 -11.89
CA SER A 378 -17.31 23.35 -11.72
C SER A 378 -15.89 22.86 -11.38
N SER A 379 -14.87 23.49 -11.96
CA SER A 379 -13.46 23.13 -11.70
C SER A 379 -13.09 23.15 -10.22
N PHE A 380 -13.71 24.05 -9.46
CA PHE A 380 -13.58 24.12 -8.01
C PHE A 380 -14.12 22.86 -7.32
N VAL A 381 -15.37 22.45 -7.60
CA VAL A 381 -15.97 21.24 -7.00
C VAL A 381 -15.21 19.99 -7.44
N ALA A 382 -14.84 19.90 -8.72
CA ALA A 382 -14.05 18.80 -9.25
C ALA A 382 -12.71 18.65 -8.52
N THR A 383 -12.00 19.75 -8.31
CA THR A 383 -10.73 19.75 -7.56
C THR A 383 -10.96 19.34 -6.10
N CYS A 384 -12.01 19.84 -5.44
CA CYS A 384 -12.33 19.44 -4.06
C CYS A 384 -12.61 17.93 -3.95
N VAL A 385 -13.43 17.40 -4.86
CA VAL A 385 -13.80 15.98 -4.90
C VAL A 385 -12.56 15.12 -5.12
N VAL A 386 -11.75 15.39 -6.16
CA VAL A 386 -10.60 14.53 -6.46
C VAL A 386 -9.54 14.63 -5.36
N THR A 387 -9.27 15.84 -4.85
CA THR A 387 -8.32 16.05 -3.75
C THR A 387 -8.74 15.27 -2.51
N MET A 388 -10.04 15.29 -2.19
CA MET A 388 -10.60 14.49 -1.09
C MET A 388 -10.45 13.00 -1.37
N CYS A 389 -10.84 12.51 -2.54
CA CYS A 389 -10.75 11.08 -2.87
C CYS A 389 -9.29 10.59 -2.77
N VAL A 390 -8.34 11.40 -3.22
CA VAL A 390 -6.91 11.12 -3.16
C VAL A 390 -6.40 11.09 -1.71
N SER A 391 -6.84 12.03 -0.86
CA SER A 391 -6.53 12.00 0.58
C SER A 391 -7.19 10.83 1.31
N ALA A 392 -8.41 10.44 0.92
CA ALA A 392 -9.12 9.30 1.51
C ALA A 392 -8.33 8.00 1.32
N LEU A 393 -7.68 7.82 0.16
CA LEU A 393 -6.80 6.68 -0.12
C LEU A 393 -5.60 6.62 0.83
N ALA A 394 -4.93 7.76 1.00
CA ALA A 394 -3.79 7.84 1.88
C ALA A 394 -4.20 7.59 3.35
N LEU A 395 -5.35 8.12 3.78
CA LEU A 395 -5.91 7.85 5.11
C LEU A 395 -6.29 6.37 5.31
N THR A 396 -6.87 5.68 4.31
CA THR A 396 -7.14 4.22 4.41
C THR A 396 -5.85 3.42 4.55
N THR A 397 -4.79 3.80 3.84
CA THR A 397 -3.48 3.18 4.05
C THR A 397 -2.95 3.46 5.46
N LEU A 398 -3.15 4.68 5.98
CA LEU A 398 -2.75 5.04 7.35
C LEU A 398 -3.51 4.22 8.41
N ASP A 399 -4.79 3.91 8.20
CA ASP A 399 -5.57 3.06 9.09
C ASP A 399 -4.98 1.65 9.17
N SER A 400 -4.78 1.05 8.00
CA SER A 400 -4.22 -0.29 7.85
C SER A 400 -2.80 -0.36 8.40
N VAL A 401 -1.95 0.63 8.11
CA VAL A 401 -0.55 0.60 8.57
C VAL A 401 -0.41 0.89 10.06
N GLY A 402 -1.24 1.75 10.64
CA GLY A 402 -1.25 1.99 12.09
C GLY A 402 -1.62 0.71 12.85
N ARG A 403 -2.62 -0.03 12.35
CA ARG A 403 -3.01 -1.33 12.91
C ARG A 403 -1.96 -2.41 12.69
N ILE A 404 -1.44 -2.56 11.47
CA ILE A 404 -0.39 -3.54 11.15
C ILE A 404 0.88 -3.24 11.95
N GLY A 405 1.28 -1.98 12.07
CA GLY A 405 2.44 -1.57 12.87
C GLY A 405 2.29 -1.95 14.34
N ARG A 406 1.11 -1.67 14.94
CA ARG A 406 0.78 -2.15 16.29
C ARG A 406 0.89 -3.67 16.39
N MET A 407 0.29 -4.41 15.46
CA MET A 407 0.30 -5.88 15.48
C MET A 407 1.72 -6.45 15.33
N CYS A 408 2.53 -5.93 14.39
CA CYS A 408 3.92 -6.32 14.23
C CYS A 408 4.74 -6.07 15.50
N PHE A 409 4.52 -4.93 16.17
CA PHE A 409 5.18 -4.62 17.45
C PHE A 409 4.75 -5.62 18.54
N GLN A 410 3.45 -5.87 18.68
CA GLN A 410 2.95 -6.84 19.67
C GLN A 410 3.50 -8.24 19.39
N GLU A 411 3.46 -8.71 18.14
CA GLU A 411 3.98 -10.02 17.73
C GLU A 411 5.49 -10.15 17.96
N LEU A 412 6.25 -9.04 17.88
CA LEU A 412 7.69 -9.04 18.15
C LEU A 412 8.02 -9.38 19.61
N PHE A 413 7.18 -8.92 20.54
CA PHE A 413 7.35 -9.15 21.99
C PHE A 413 6.47 -10.28 22.54
N THR A 414 5.60 -10.86 21.70
CA THR A 414 4.82 -12.04 22.04
C THR A 414 5.75 -13.25 22.03
N GLY A 415 5.98 -13.84 23.22
CA GLY A 415 6.77 -15.05 23.36
C GLY A 415 6.03 -16.30 22.86
N ASP A 416 6.33 -17.45 23.44
CA ASP A 416 5.73 -18.75 23.05
C ASP A 416 4.25 -18.91 23.46
N THR A 417 3.66 -17.89 24.08
CA THR A 417 2.32 -17.93 24.67
C THR A 417 1.60 -16.62 24.45
N THR A 418 0.34 -16.70 24.04
CA THR A 418 -0.61 -15.58 23.96
C THR A 418 -1.40 -15.38 25.26
N ASP A 419 -1.24 -16.28 26.24
CA ASP A 419 -1.89 -16.20 27.55
C ASP A 419 -1.22 -15.11 28.41
N PRO A 420 -1.94 -14.02 28.76
CA PRO A 420 -1.40 -12.95 29.59
C PRO A 420 -0.89 -13.46 30.94
N ALA A 421 -1.50 -14.50 31.52
CA ALA A 421 -1.12 -15.04 32.81
C ALA A 421 0.33 -15.58 32.82
N LYS A 422 0.83 -16.03 31.67
CA LYS A 422 2.17 -16.62 31.49
C LYS A 422 3.20 -15.65 30.93
N MET A 423 2.81 -14.42 30.60
CA MET A 423 3.71 -13.37 30.12
C MET A 423 4.41 -12.64 31.26
N SER A 424 5.66 -12.22 31.03
CA SER A 424 6.39 -11.35 31.96
C SER A 424 5.72 -9.97 32.06
N PRO A 425 5.93 -9.21 33.15
CA PRO A 425 5.34 -7.87 33.31
C PRO A 425 5.68 -6.93 32.15
N MET A 426 6.92 -6.98 31.66
CA MET A 426 7.37 -6.17 30.51
C MET A 426 6.68 -6.61 29.21
N GLN A 427 6.51 -7.92 29.00
CA GLN A 427 5.77 -8.44 27.84
C GLN A 427 4.31 -7.98 27.86
N ARG A 428 3.64 -7.99 29.02
CA ARG A 428 2.24 -7.49 29.13
C ARG A 428 2.11 -6.01 28.77
N VAL A 429 3.10 -5.19 29.15
CA VAL A 429 3.10 -3.76 28.82
C VAL A 429 3.34 -3.55 27.32
N LEU A 430 4.36 -4.21 26.74
CA LEU A 430 4.70 -4.05 25.32
C LEU A 430 3.67 -4.68 24.37
N THR A 431 2.96 -5.72 24.82
CA THR A 431 1.87 -6.34 24.07
C THR A 431 0.52 -5.66 24.32
N ASN A 432 0.43 -4.68 25.22
CA ASN A 432 -0.80 -3.92 25.42
C ASN A 432 -1.14 -3.10 24.16
N LYS A 433 -2.39 -3.18 23.72
CA LYS A 433 -2.85 -2.53 22.48
C LYS A 433 -2.59 -1.01 22.46
N TYR A 434 -2.76 -0.32 23.59
CA TYR A 434 -2.61 1.14 23.65
C TYR A 434 -1.12 1.53 23.63
N VAL A 435 -0.31 0.83 24.42
CA VAL A 435 1.15 1.09 24.52
C VAL A 435 1.83 0.84 23.19
N ALA A 436 1.55 -0.31 22.55
CA ALA A 436 2.10 -0.65 21.25
C ALA A 436 1.73 0.39 20.17
N THR A 437 0.50 0.92 20.19
CA THR A 437 0.08 2.02 19.30
C THR A 437 0.87 3.29 19.59
N VAL A 438 0.95 3.72 20.85
CA VAL A 438 1.66 4.97 21.22
C VAL A 438 3.12 4.91 20.78
N ILE A 439 3.82 3.80 21.05
CA ILE A 439 5.22 3.63 20.67
C ILE A 439 5.36 3.68 19.14
N THR A 440 4.53 2.94 18.40
CA THR A 440 4.57 2.89 16.94
C THR A 440 4.32 4.28 16.33
N LEU A 441 3.26 4.97 16.78
CA LEU A 441 2.92 6.29 16.26
C LEU A 441 3.91 7.36 16.67
N PHE A 442 4.51 7.29 17.86
CA PHE A 442 5.54 8.23 18.31
C PHE A 442 6.76 8.19 17.38
N PHE A 443 7.29 7.01 17.08
CA PHE A 443 8.43 6.90 16.17
C PHE A 443 8.05 7.23 14.71
N GLY A 444 6.83 6.89 14.29
CA GLY A 444 6.29 7.33 13.00
C GLY A 444 6.19 8.86 12.89
N TYR A 445 5.79 9.54 13.96
CA TYR A 445 5.72 11.01 14.03
C TYR A 445 7.11 11.64 13.95
N LEU A 446 8.10 11.12 14.67
CA LEU A 446 9.48 11.62 14.58
C LEU A 446 10.04 11.55 13.15
N LEU A 447 9.76 10.44 12.44
CA LEU A 447 10.13 10.30 11.03
C LEU A 447 9.35 11.26 10.12
N CYS A 448 8.07 11.52 10.43
CA CYS A 448 7.22 12.45 9.69
C CYS A 448 7.79 13.88 9.67
N LEU A 449 8.43 14.30 10.77
CA LEU A 449 9.08 15.63 10.86
C LEU A 449 10.20 15.82 9.83
N GLY A 450 10.77 14.73 9.30
CA GLY A 450 11.77 14.78 8.24
C GLY A 450 11.21 15.09 6.84
N GLY A 451 9.88 15.07 6.67
CA GLY A 451 9.19 15.33 5.41
C GLY A 451 9.24 14.17 4.41
N TYR A 452 8.17 14.00 3.63
CA TYR A 452 8.00 12.82 2.78
C TYR A 452 9.10 12.65 1.72
N MET A 453 9.64 13.74 1.16
CA MET A 453 10.68 13.67 0.10
C MET A 453 11.96 13.01 0.58
N ASN A 454 12.27 13.14 1.87
CA ASN A 454 13.42 12.48 2.48
C ASN A 454 13.09 11.03 2.82
N VAL A 455 11.87 10.75 3.28
CA VAL A 455 11.44 9.41 3.69
C VAL A 455 11.14 8.50 2.49
N TRP A 456 10.67 9.04 1.36
CA TRP A 456 10.17 8.27 0.22
C TRP A 456 11.18 7.27 -0.37
N PRO A 457 12.46 7.64 -0.60
CA PRO A 457 13.45 6.67 -1.10
C PRO A 457 13.65 5.48 -0.14
N LEU A 458 13.66 5.73 1.17
CA LEU A 458 13.78 4.67 2.17
C LEU A 458 12.51 3.85 2.28
N PHE A 459 11.34 4.49 2.21
CA PHE A 459 10.06 3.81 2.12
C PHE A 459 10.05 2.85 0.91
N GLY A 460 10.45 3.32 -0.27
CA GLY A 460 10.53 2.51 -1.48
C GLY A 460 11.47 1.33 -1.30
N ALA A 461 12.71 1.58 -0.85
CA ALA A 461 13.69 0.52 -0.60
C ALA A 461 13.21 -0.49 0.46
N ALA A 462 12.65 -0.02 1.58
CA ALA A 462 12.09 -0.87 2.60
C ALA A 462 10.91 -1.69 2.06
N ASN A 463 9.99 -1.09 1.30
CA ASN A 463 8.86 -1.84 0.73
C ASN A 463 9.34 -2.97 -0.20
N GLN A 464 10.38 -2.71 -1.00
CA GLN A 464 10.96 -3.73 -1.87
C GLN A 464 11.75 -4.79 -1.12
N LEU A 465 12.39 -4.44 0.01
CA LEU A 465 12.94 -5.45 0.91
C LEU A 465 11.82 -6.34 1.46
N CYS A 466 10.71 -5.75 1.91
CA CYS A 466 9.55 -6.49 2.42
C CYS A 466 9.04 -7.47 1.37
N ALA A 467 8.87 -7.00 0.13
CA ALA A 467 8.48 -7.83 -1.01
C ALA A 467 9.45 -9.01 -1.22
N ALA A 468 10.76 -8.74 -1.24
CA ALA A 468 11.77 -9.79 -1.40
C ALA A 468 11.71 -10.84 -0.28
N LEU A 469 11.59 -10.41 0.98
CA LEU A 469 11.50 -11.32 2.14
C LEU A 469 10.23 -12.18 2.10
N VAL A 470 9.11 -11.58 1.69
CA VAL A 470 7.85 -12.29 1.51
C VAL A 470 7.98 -13.30 0.38
N LEU A 471 8.51 -12.91 -0.78
CA LEU A 471 8.71 -13.82 -1.91
C LEU A 471 9.60 -15.01 -1.54
N ILE A 472 10.64 -14.79 -0.73
CA ILE A 472 11.45 -15.86 -0.15
C ILE A 472 10.59 -16.79 0.71
N ALA A 473 9.81 -16.26 1.64
CA ALA A 473 8.95 -17.05 2.51
C ALA A 473 7.90 -17.86 1.73
N LEU A 474 7.33 -17.25 0.70
CA LEU A 474 6.37 -17.91 -0.19
C LEU A 474 7.03 -18.98 -1.06
N ALA A 475 8.26 -18.75 -1.53
CA ALA A 475 9.03 -19.77 -2.26
C ALA A 475 9.36 -20.97 -1.38
N VAL A 476 9.74 -20.74 -0.11
CA VAL A 476 9.94 -21.82 0.87
C VAL A 476 8.63 -22.56 1.13
N PHE A 477 7.52 -21.85 1.35
CA PHE A 477 6.19 -22.46 1.52
C PHE A 477 5.82 -23.36 0.33
N MET A 478 5.99 -22.86 -0.91
CA MET A 478 5.70 -23.63 -2.11
C MET A 478 6.56 -24.88 -2.19
N LYS A 479 7.88 -24.77 -1.92
CA LYS A 479 8.80 -25.90 -1.92
C LYS A 479 8.46 -26.95 -0.86
N VAL A 480 8.27 -26.53 0.40
CA VAL A 480 7.99 -27.43 1.53
C VAL A 480 6.66 -28.15 1.35
N THR A 481 5.68 -27.51 0.72
CA THR A 481 4.36 -28.11 0.52
C THR A 481 4.19 -28.81 -0.83
N GLY A 482 5.27 -29.02 -1.58
CA GLY A 482 5.26 -29.76 -2.85
C GLY A 482 4.57 -29.02 -4.00
N ARG A 483 4.36 -27.71 -3.89
CA ARG A 483 3.68 -26.88 -4.89
C ARG A 483 4.67 -26.21 -5.84
N GLN A 484 4.24 -25.93 -7.06
CA GLN A 484 5.10 -25.27 -8.05
C GLN A 484 5.31 -23.80 -7.71
N GLY A 485 6.55 -23.44 -7.35
CA GLY A 485 6.97 -22.07 -6.98
C GLY A 485 7.88 -21.36 -7.99
N LYS A 486 8.08 -21.89 -9.21
CA LYS A 486 9.06 -21.37 -10.19
C LYS A 486 8.88 -19.89 -10.54
N MET A 487 7.63 -19.43 -10.56
CA MET A 487 7.24 -18.04 -10.83
C MET A 487 7.73 -17.04 -9.78
N LEU A 488 8.08 -17.50 -8.57
CA LEU A 488 8.51 -16.62 -7.47
C LEU A 488 9.99 -16.28 -7.53
N TYR A 489 10.83 -17.13 -8.13
CA TYR A 489 12.30 -16.99 -8.04
C TYR A 489 12.84 -15.77 -8.78
N ILE A 490 12.33 -15.46 -9.99
CA ILE A 490 12.77 -14.27 -10.74
C ILE A 490 12.37 -12.99 -9.98
N PRO A 491 11.09 -12.81 -9.58
CA PRO A 491 10.71 -11.69 -8.72
C PRO A 491 11.55 -11.58 -7.46
N MET A 492 11.73 -12.69 -6.76
CA MET A 492 12.49 -12.74 -5.52
C MET A 492 13.92 -12.22 -5.68
N CYS A 493 14.68 -12.78 -6.64
CA CYS A 493 16.07 -12.40 -6.86
C CYS A 493 16.20 -10.95 -7.36
N PHE A 494 15.34 -10.56 -8.31
CA PHE A 494 15.37 -9.21 -8.86
C PHE A 494 15.07 -8.15 -7.79
N MET A 495 14.03 -8.35 -6.98
CA MET A 495 13.68 -7.42 -5.91
C MET A 495 14.75 -7.34 -4.83
N LEU A 496 15.39 -8.46 -4.51
CA LEU A 496 16.51 -8.46 -3.56
C LEU A 496 17.69 -7.64 -4.09
N VAL A 497 18.08 -7.81 -5.36
CA VAL A 497 19.19 -7.06 -5.98
C VAL A 497 18.89 -5.56 -6.06
N VAL A 498 17.70 -5.19 -6.56
CA VAL A 498 17.23 -3.79 -6.64
C VAL A 498 17.33 -3.11 -5.27
N THR A 499 16.85 -3.81 -4.24
CA THR A 499 16.81 -3.30 -2.87
C THR A 499 18.20 -3.13 -2.27
N LEU A 500 19.05 -4.14 -2.37
CA LEU A 500 20.41 -4.10 -1.79
C LEU A 500 21.24 -2.98 -2.42
N ILE A 501 21.14 -2.79 -3.74
CA ILE A 501 21.85 -1.72 -4.43
C ILE A 501 21.28 -0.35 -4.02
N SER A 502 19.96 -0.21 -3.90
CA SER A 502 19.32 1.04 -3.46
C SER A 502 19.72 1.44 -2.04
N LEU A 503 19.71 0.48 -1.10
CA LEU A 503 20.14 0.72 0.28
C LEU A 503 21.63 1.09 0.33
N GLY A 504 22.47 0.39 -0.44
CA GLY A 504 23.90 0.73 -0.58
C GLY A 504 24.11 2.16 -1.09
N MET A 505 23.38 2.58 -2.12
CA MET A 505 23.42 3.95 -2.63
C MET A 505 22.96 4.98 -1.59
N SER A 506 21.92 4.66 -0.82
CA SER A 506 21.39 5.55 0.22
C SER A 506 22.42 5.75 1.33
N ILE A 507 23.04 4.67 1.82
CA ILE A 507 24.13 4.72 2.82
C ILE A 507 25.30 5.53 2.27
N TYR A 508 25.74 5.25 1.04
CA TYR A 508 26.84 6.00 0.41
C TYR A 508 26.54 7.50 0.27
N GLY A 509 25.30 7.84 -0.10
CA GLY A 509 24.85 9.23 -0.18
C GLY A 509 24.93 9.95 1.16
N ILE A 510 24.47 9.32 2.24
CA ILE A 510 24.51 9.90 3.59
C ILE A 510 25.96 10.01 4.11
N VAL A 511 26.78 8.97 3.91
CA VAL A 511 28.20 8.98 4.30
C VAL A 511 28.95 10.10 3.56
N ARG A 512 28.67 10.33 2.27
CA ARG A 512 29.26 11.47 1.55
C ARG A 512 28.85 12.81 2.14
N LYS A 513 27.60 12.96 2.61
CA LYS A 513 27.16 14.20 3.29
C LYS A 513 27.92 14.46 4.59
N ILE A 514 28.17 13.40 5.37
CA ILE A 514 28.92 13.46 6.62
C ILE A 514 30.38 13.88 6.36
N ILE A 515 31.01 13.28 5.35
CA ILE A 515 32.46 13.43 5.12
C ILE A 515 32.82 14.67 4.29
N TYR A 516 32.03 15.01 3.26
CA TYR A 516 32.48 15.95 2.22
C TYR A 516 31.65 17.23 2.09
N THR A 517 30.33 17.19 2.27
CA THR A 517 29.46 18.33 1.90
C THR A 517 28.88 19.12 3.07
N GLY A 518 29.10 18.71 4.33
CA GLY A 518 28.79 19.51 5.52
C GLY A 518 27.30 19.76 5.80
N GLY A 519 26.39 18.95 5.24
CA GLY A 519 24.94 19.13 5.32
C GLY A 519 24.20 18.03 6.08
N PHE A 520 24.86 17.35 7.02
CA PHE A 520 24.25 16.25 7.78
C PHE A 520 23.32 16.80 8.88
N SER A 521 22.04 16.44 8.80
CA SER A 521 21.09 16.63 9.89
C SER A 521 20.84 15.30 10.60
N PHE A 522 21.14 15.23 11.90
CA PHE A 522 20.97 13.98 12.66
C PHE A 522 19.51 13.49 12.64
N LEU A 523 18.55 14.42 12.70
CA LEU A 523 17.13 14.11 12.76
C LEU A 523 16.62 13.49 11.45
N THR A 524 17.18 13.90 10.31
CA THR A 524 16.84 13.34 9.00
C THR A 524 17.89 12.30 8.58
N ASP A 525 19.08 12.72 8.18
CA ASP A 525 20.10 11.83 7.62
C ASP A 525 20.60 10.77 8.63
N GLY A 526 20.68 11.12 9.92
CA GLY A 526 21.10 10.18 10.97
C GLY A 526 20.09 9.05 11.19
N LEU A 527 18.82 9.41 11.38
CA LEU A 527 17.75 8.44 11.53
C LEU A 527 17.59 7.55 10.28
N GLN A 528 17.72 8.16 9.10
CA GLN A 528 17.73 7.46 7.83
C GLN A 528 18.88 6.44 7.70
N LEU A 529 20.08 6.82 8.13
CA LEU A 529 21.25 5.95 8.12
C LEU A 529 21.06 4.75 9.05
N ILE A 530 20.56 4.99 10.27
CA ILE A 530 20.28 3.93 11.25
C ILE A 530 19.29 2.93 10.67
N VAL A 531 18.19 3.41 10.08
CA VAL A 531 17.20 2.55 9.44
C VAL A 531 17.83 1.81 8.26
N ALA A 532 18.53 2.49 7.36
CA ALA A 532 19.15 1.86 6.18
C ALA A 532 20.15 0.75 6.56
N ILE A 533 20.97 0.97 7.60
CA ILE A 533 21.91 -0.04 8.12
C ILE A 533 21.14 -1.22 8.73
N ALA A 534 20.12 -0.96 9.55
CA ALA A 534 19.30 -2.03 10.10
C ALA A 534 18.65 -2.88 8.98
N LEU A 535 18.13 -2.22 7.95
CA LEU A 535 17.52 -2.87 6.78
C LEU A 535 18.51 -3.74 6.01
N ILE A 536 19.72 -3.23 5.72
CA ILE A 536 20.70 -3.99 4.94
C ILE A 536 21.26 -5.17 5.73
N THR A 537 21.54 -4.99 7.03
CA THR A 537 21.98 -6.08 7.90
C THR A 537 20.94 -7.19 7.95
N LEU A 538 19.67 -6.81 8.10
CA LEU A 538 18.59 -7.77 8.13
C LEU A 538 18.39 -8.49 6.79
N ALA A 539 18.46 -7.76 5.68
CA ALA A 539 18.38 -8.33 4.34
C ALA A 539 19.43 -9.42 4.13
N MET A 540 20.67 -9.14 4.53
CA MET A 540 21.80 -10.08 4.43
C MET A 540 21.62 -11.32 5.31
N LEU A 541 21.14 -11.12 6.53
CA LEU A 541 20.90 -12.24 7.46
C LEU A 541 19.74 -13.13 7.00
N ILE A 542 18.65 -12.55 6.48
CA ILE A 542 17.53 -13.35 5.98
C ILE A 542 17.90 -14.02 4.66
N ALA A 543 18.61 -13.34 3.75
CA ALA A 543 19.09 -13.92 2.51
C ALA A 543 19.98 -15.14 2.80
N SER A 544 20.94 -15.02 3.72
CA SER A 544 21.83 -16.14 4.09
C SER A 544 21.07 -17.30 4.76
N THR A 545 20.17 -17.02 5.71
CA THR A 545 19.39 -18.05 6.42
C THR A 545 18.41 -18.77 5.50
N SER A 546 17.73 -18.02 4.63
CA SER A 546 16.71 -18.57 3.75
C SER A 546 17.31 -19.28 2.54
N PHE A 547 18.44 -18.80 2.02
CA PHE A 547 19.17 -19.50 0.96
C PHE A 547 19.67 -20.86 1.44
N ARG A 548 20.20 -20.93 2.68
CA ARG A 548 20.54 -22.23 3.31
C ARG A 548 19.33 -23.15 3.35
N LYS A 549 18.18 -22.70 3.84
CA LYS A 549 16.96 -23.55 3.88
C LYS A 549 16.43 -23.94 2.49
N LEU A 550 16.49 -23.06 1.51
CA LEU A 550 16.14 -23.36 0.13
C LEU A 550 17.07 -24.41 -0.47
N VAL A 551 18.35 -24.42 -0.11
CA VAL A 551 19.31 -25.44 -0.56
C VAL A 551 19.19 -26.74 0.25
N ASP A 552 19.10 -26.66 1.58
CA ASP A 552 19.09 -27.80 2.52
C ASP A 552 17.80 -28.62 2.43
N SER A 553 16.65 -28.02 2.13
CA SER A 553 15.38 -28.74 1.89
C SER A 553 15.42 -29.68 0.68
N SER A 554 16.50 -29.65 -0.12
CA SER A 554 16.77 -30.65 -1.16
C SER A 554 17.22 -32.00 -0.59
N SER A 555 17.69 -32.03 0.67
CA SER A 555 18.23 -33.21 1.33
C SER A 555 17.21 -33.96 2.21
N SER A 556 16.09 -33.33 2.57
CA SER A 556 15.10 -33.89 3.51
C SER A 556 13.87 -34.54 2.85
N THR A 557 13.72 -34.46 1.53
CA THR A 557 12.58 -35.06 0.80
C THR A 557 12.60 -36.60 0.77
N ASN A 558 13.68 -37.24 1.26
CA ASN A 558 13.78 -38.70 1.34
C ASN A 558 13.43 -39.31 2.71
N ALA A 559 13.02 -38.52 3.72
CA ALA A 559 12.93 -39.04 5.10
C ALA A 559 11.58 -38.89 5.82
N SER A 560 10.52 -38.33 5.23
CA SER A 560 9.23 -38.18 5.96
C SER A 560 7.97 -38.26 5.10
N VAL A 561 7.93 -39.22 4.16
CA VAL A 561 6.65 -39.77 3.68
C VAL A 561 6.47 -41.16 4.29
N ARG A 562 6.01 -41.17 5.54
CA ARG A 562 5.24 -42.26 6.16
C ARG A 562 4.22 -41.65 7.11
#